data_AF-A0A7J7N7W8-F1
#
_entry.id   AF-A0A7J7N7W8-F1
#
_cell.length_a   1.000
_cell.length_b   1.000
_cell.length_c   1.000
_cell.angle_alpha   90.00
_cell.angle_beta   90.00
_cell.angle_gamma   90.00
#
_symmetry.space_group_name_H-M   'P 1'
#
loop_
_entity.id
_entity.type
_entity.pdbx_description
1 polymer ?
#
loop_
_entity_poly.entity_id
_entity_poly.type
_entity_poly.pdbx_seq_one_letter_code
_entity_poly.pdbx_strand_id
1 'polypeptide(L)'
;MRGCVFLESTTLGNGTNSTTLPPICLSEDISNFRYTYRNGLPSVIRVARVVSETVNLNYSDVRWFDFRDDDTVFFPENFVKHF
;
A
#
# COMPACT_ATOMS: atom_id res chain seq x y z
N MET A 1 -12.49 8.53 -3.59
CA MET A 1 -11.31 7.66 -3.70
C MET A 1 -11.26 6.76 -2.49
N ARG A 2 -10.86 5.49 -2.66
CA ARG A 2 -10.61 4.56 -1.55
C ARG A 2 -9.13 4.24 -1.52
N GLY A 3 -8.60 4.01 -0.33
CA GLY A 3 -7.20 3.70 -0.12
C GLY A 3 -6.91 3.42 1.34
N CYS A 4 -5.70 2.96 1.59
CA CYS A 4 -5.18 2.69 2.92
C CYS A 4 -3.66 2.83 2.92
N VAL A 5 -3.09 3.02 4.11
CA VAL A 5 -1.65 3.00 4.32
C VAL A 5 -1.25 1.56 4.61
N PHE A 6 -0.33 1.03 3.80
CA PHE A 6 0.19 -0.31 4.00
C PHE A 6 1.28 -0.33 5.06
N LEU A 7 1.13 -1.19 6.07
CA LEU A 7 2.11 -1.40 7.14
C LEU A 7 2.51 -2.88 7.21
N GLU A 8 3.72 -3.13 7.70
CA GLU A 8 4.25 -4.48 7.93
C GLU A 8 3.69 -5.12 9.21
N SER A 9 3.49 -4.32 10.26
CA SER A 9 3.02 -4.81 11.54
C SER A 9 2.20 -3.73 12.24
N THR A 10 1.33 -4.14 13.17
CA THR A 10 0.68 -3.20 14.08
C THR A 10 1.72 -2.66 15.03
N THR A 11 2.07 -1.38 14.89
CA THR A 11 2.90 -0.71 15.89
C THR A 11 2.17 -0.77 17.24
N LEU A 12 2.92 -1.08 18.30
CA LEU A 12 2.44 -1.16 19.68
C LEU A 12 1.95 0.21 20.15
N GLY A 13 0.72 0.54 19.80
CA GLY A 13 0.04 1.74 20.20
C GLY A 13 -1.38 1.65 19.65
N ASN A 14 -2.36 1.73 20.52
CA ASN A 14 -3.78 1.86 20.18
C ASN A 14 -4.08 3.20 19.45
N GLY A 15 -3.24 3.65 18.52
CA GLY A 15 -3.48 4.77 17.62
C GLY A 15 -3.93 4.19 16.29
N THR A 16 -5.10 4.50 15.74
CA THR A 16 -5.89 5.72 15.92
C THR A 16 -7.31 5.43 15.43
N ASN A 17 -8.28 5.38 16.32
CA ASN A 17 -9.69 5.61 15.97
C ASN A 17 -9.91 7.10 15.64
N SER A 18 -8.99 7.74 14.92
CA SER A 18 -9.19 9.09 14.41
C SER A 18 -9.84 8.95 13.05
N THR A 19 -11.04 9.50 12.90
CA THR A 19 -11.75 9.59 11.62
C THR A 19 -11.01 10.45 10.58
N THR A 20 -9.90 11.07 10.96
CA THR A 20 -9.09 11.98 10.16
C THR A 20 -7.91 11.31 9.46
N LEU A 21 -7.52 10.08 9.85
CA LEU A 21 -6.41 9.36 9.22
C LEU A 21 -6.93 8.29 8.25
N PRO A 22 -6.17 8.00 7.17
CA PRO A 22 -6.53 6.92 6.26
C PRO A 22 -6.53 5.56 6.98
N PRO A 23 -7.36 4.60 6.52
CA PRO A 23 -7.33 3.24 7.05
C PRO A 23 -5.95 2.60 6.94
N ILE A 24 -5.65 1.66 7.84
CA ILE A 24 -4.42 0.85 7.78
C ILE A 24 -4.73 -0.48 7.08
N CYS A 25 -3.90 -0.86 6.11
CA CYS A 25 -3.86 -2.19 5.53
C CYS A 25 -2.59 -2.90 6.01
N LEU A 26 -2.73 -4.04 6.68
CA LEU A 26 -1.57 -4.84 7.08
C LEU A 26 -1.21 -5.79 5.95
N SER A 27 -0.01 -5.63 5.42
CA SER A 27 0.55 -6.56 4.44
C SER A 27 0.95 -7.84 5.17
N GLU A 28 0.60 -8.99 4.60
CA GLU A 28 0.81 -10.29 5.24
C GLU A 28 2.33 -10.60 5.40
N ASP A 29 2.66 -11.74 6.00
CA ASP A 29 4.05 -12.17 6.16
C ASP A 29 4.78 -12.39 4.81
N ILE A 30 6.04 -11.96 4.74
CA ILE A 30 6.93 -12.11 3.58
C ILE A 30 8.06 -13.13 3.80
N SER A 31 8.12 -13.79 4.96
CA SER A 31 9.22 -14.71 5.31
C SER A 31 9.37 -15.89 4.33
N ASN A 32 8.28 -16.29 3.67
CA ASN A 32 8.27 -17.35 2.67
C ASN A 32 8.91 -16.96 1.32
N PHE A 33 9.14 -15.67 1.07
CA PHE A 33 9.79 -15.22 -0.16
C PHE A 33 11.31 -15.27 -0.02
N ARG A 34 11.97 -16.00 -0.94
CA ARG A 34 13.43 -16.06 -0.97
C ARG A 34 14.01 -14.71 -1.41
N TYR A 35 14.72 -14.06 -0.50
CA TYR A 35 15.49 -12.84 -0.80
C TYR A 35 16.99 -13.16 -0.86
N THR A 36 17.63 -12.90 -2.00
CA THR A 36 19.05 -13.26 -2.23
C THR A 36 19.97 -12.05 -2.33
N TYR A 37 19.43 -10.84 -2.47
CA TYR A 37 20.22 -9.62 -2.58
C TYR A 37 20.72 -9.19 -1.20
N ARG A 38 22.05 -9.20 -1.00
CA ARG A 38 22.64 -8.99 0.33
C ARG A 38 22.66 -7.53 0.78
N ASN A 39 22.56 -6.59 -0.14
CA ASN A 39 22.76 -5.16 0.12
C ASN A 39 21.43 -4.37 0.13
N GLY A 40 20.30 -5.05 0.24
CA GLY A 40 19.00 -4.40 0.25
C GLY A 40 18.12 -4.92 1.37
N LEU A 41 17.00 -4.23 1.56
CA LEU A 41 16.01 -4.56 2.56
C LEU A 41 14.96 -5.51 1.97
N PRO A 42 14.55 -6.57 2.71
CA PRO A 42 13.43 -7.41 2.30
C PRO A 42 12.11 -6.65 2.09
N SER A 43 12.00 -5.41 2.62
CA SER A 43 10.84 -4.54 2.42
C SER A 43 10.49 -4.29 0.94
N VAL A 44 11.44 -4.43 0.01
CA VAL A 44 11.16 -4.33 -1.44
C VAL A 44 10.20 -5.43 -1.92
N ILE A 45 10.21 -6.61 -1.30
CA ILE A 45 9.25 -7.68 -1.58
C ILE A 45 7.85 -7.22 -1.17
N ARG A 46 7.75 -6.47 -0.05
CA ARG A 46 6.49 -5.93 0.44
C ARG A 46 5.90 -4.92 -0.52
N VAL A 47 6.70 -4.01 -1.09
CA VAL A 47 6.26 -3.07 -2.13
C VAL A 47 5.61 -3.80 -3.31
N ALA A 48 6.23 -4.88 -3.79
CA ALA A 48 5.66 -5.70 -4.86
C ALA A 48 4.39 -6.44 -4.41
N ARG A 49 4.36 -6.96 -3.19
CA ARG A 49 3.24 -7.73 -2.65
C ARG A 49 1.98 -6.91 -2.44
N VAL A 50 2.12 -5.64 -2.02
CA VAL A 50 1.00 -4.70 -1.85
C VAL A 50 0.17 -4.58 -3.13
N VAL A 51 0.79 -4.68 -4.31
CA VAL A 51 0.08 -4.69 -5.60
C VAL A 51 -0.85 -5.91 -5.69
N SER A 52 -0.33 -7.11 -5.41
CA SER A 52 -1.12 -8.35 -5.43
C SER A 52 -2.22 -8.35 -4.37
N GLU A 53 -1.90 -7.91 -3.14
CA GLU A 53 -2.85 -7.82 -2.04
C GLU A 53 -4.02 -6.89 -2.42
N THR A 54 -3.73 -5.75 -3.03
CA THR A 54 -4.74 -4.77 -3.47
C THR A 54 -5.62 -5.31 -4.58
N VAL A 55 -5.05 -5.97 -5.59
CA VAL A 55 -5.83 -6.58 -6.69
C VAL A 55 -6.74 -7.70 -6.16
N ASN A 56 -6.27 -8.48 -5.18
CA ASN A 56 -7.04 -9.55 -4.56
C ASN A 56 -8.21 -9.07 -3.69
N LEU A 57 -8.28 -7.78 -3.32
CA LEU A 57 -9.45 -7.20 -2.67
C LEU A 57 -10.68 -7.15 -3.60
N ASN A 58 -10.48 -7.35 -4.91
CA ASN A 58 -11.54 -7.49 -5.91
C ASN A 58 -12.58 -6.36 -5.86
N TYR A 59 -12.10 -5.12 -5.79
CA TYR A 59 -12.96 -3.94 -5.79
C TYR A 59 -13.73 -3.79 -7.11
N SER A 60 -15.05 -3.62 -7.05
CA SER A 60 -15.87 -3.27 -8.22
C SER A 60 -15.68 -1.81 -8.63
N ASP A 61 -15.91 -1.47 -9.90
CA ASP A 61 -15.91 -0.08 -10.39
C ASP A 61 -14.57 0.66 -10.20
N VAL A 62 -13.45 -0.06 -10.29
CA VAL A 62 -12.10 0.53 -10.30
C VAL A 62 -11.58 0.62 -11.72
N ARG A 63 -11.17 1.81 -12.14
CA ARG A 63 -10.49 2.04 -13.42
C ARG A 63 -8.97 2.07 -13.30
N TRP A 64 -8.46 2.52 -12.15
CA TRP A 64 -7.04 2.73 -11.90
C TRP A 64 -6.70 2.41 -10.44
N PHE A 65 -5.53 1.82 -10.23
CA PHE A 65 -4.89 1.71 -8.93
C PHE A 65 -3.67 2.62 -8.91
N ASP A 66 -3.50 3.39 -7.85
CA ASP A 66 -2.38 4.30 -7.65
C ASP A 66 -1.61 3.86 -6.40
N PHE A 67 -0.33 3.54 -6.59
CA PHE A 67 0.58 3.14 -5.51
C PHE A 67 1.63 4.23 -5.33
N ARG A 68 1.91 4.59 -4.07
CA ARG A 68 2.74 5.72 -3.68
C ARG A 68 3.57 5.37 -2.45
N ASP A 69 4.72 6.01 -2.34
CA ASP A 69 5.57 5.94 -1.15
C ASP A 69 5.31 7.13 -0.23
N ASP A 70 5.95 7.14 0.94
CA ASP A 70 5.77 8.15 1.99
C ASP A 70 6.29 9.55 1.62
N ASP A 71 7.13 9.66 0.60
CA ASP A 71 7.72 10.91 0.09
C ASP A 71 7.02 11.47 -1.17
N THR A 72 5.91 10.86 -1.60
CA THR A 72 5.26 11.21 -2.86
C THR A 72 3.90 11.91 -2.66
N VAL A 73 3.74 13.10 -3.26
CA VAL A 73 2.45 13.81 -3.32
C VAL A 73 1.78 13.57 -4.67
N PHE A 74 0.49 13.25 -4.66
CA PHE A 74 -0.31 13.00 -5.86
C PHE A 74 -1.44 14.01 -6.03
N PHE A 75 -1.65 14.46 -7.26
CA PHE A 75 -2.74 15.35 -7.67
C PHE A 75 -3.66 14.60 -8.64
N PRO A 76 -4.81 14.07 -8.17
CA PRO A 76 -5.79 13.37 -9.00
C PRO A 76 -6.22 14.13 -10.25
N GLU A 77 -6.27 15.45 -10.19
CA GLU A 77 -6.71 16.34 -11.26
C GLU A 77 -5.81 16.25 -12.50
N ASN A 78 -4.55 15.82 -12.32
CA ASN A 78 -3.61 15.62 -13.41
C ASN A 78 -3.90 14.35 -14.23
N PHE A 79 -4.66 13.40 -13.69
CA PHE A 79 -4.97 12.14 -14.38
C PHE A 79 -6.17 12.24 -15.34
N VAL A 80 -7.08 13.19 -15.12
CA VAL A 80 -8.41 13.21 -15.77
C VAL A 80 -8.43 14.10 -17.03
N LYS A 81 -7.32 14.74 -17.41
CA LYS A 81 -7.34 15.74 -18.50
C LYS A 81 -7.65 15.19 -19.90
N HIS A 82 -7.63 13.88 -20.14
CA HIS A 82 -7.80 13.33 -21.50
C HIS A 82 -8.57 11.99 -21.60
N PHE A 83 -9.58 11.74 -20.75
CA PHE A 83 -10.50 10.61 -20.93
C PHE A 83 -11.95 11.05 -21.11
#